data_AF-M3H5D3-F1
#
_entry.id   AF-M3H5D3-F1
#
_cell.length_a   1.000
_cell.length_b   1.000
_cell.length_c   1.000
_cell.angle_alpha   90.00
_cell.angle_beta   90.00
_cell.angle_gamma   90.00
#
_symmetry.space_group_name_H-M   'P 1'
#
loop_
_entity.id
_entity.type
_entity.pdbx_description
1 polymer ?
#
loop_
_entity_poly.entity_id
_entity_poly.type
_entity_poly.pdbx_seq_one_letter_code
_entity_poly.pdbx_strand_id
1 'polypeptide(L)' 'MYIEKNHFPVEKTCNILNVSRSGYYDWLKREDRERTKSNQELDKRISFLFEEQEGRSGYLRIH' A
#
# COMPACT_ATOMS: atom_id res chain seq x y z
N MET A 1 -5.83 -21.89 3.48
CA MET A 1 -4.45 -21.57 3.10
C MET A 1 -4.09 -20.26 3.80
N TYR A 2 -3.44 -20.32 4.96
CA TYR A 2 -3.10 -19.14 5.75
C TYR A 2 -1.76 -18.59 5.25
N ILE A 3 -1.72 -17.31 4.89
CA ILE A 3 -0.51 -16.62 4.45
C ILE A 3 0.36 -16.38 5.68
N GLU A 4 1.48 -17.10 5.80
CA GLU A 4 2.53 -16.79 6.78
C GLU A 4 3.24 -15.49 6.39
N LYS A 5 2.85 -14.38 7.03
CA LYS A 5 3.62 -13.13 7.01
C LYS A 5 3.58 -12.48 8.40
N ASN A 6 4.68 -12.67 9.14
CA ASN A 6 4.98 -12.09 10.46
C ASN A 6 3.98 -12.46 11.57
N HIS A 7 4.49 -13.11 12.62
CA HIS A 7 3.72 -13.76 13.70
C HIS A 7 3.03 -12.80 14.69
N PHE A 8 2.55 -11.64 14.23
CA PHE A 8 1.78 -10.72 15.05
C PHE A 8 0.32 -11.16 15.10
N PRO A 9 -0.26 -11.36 16.30
CA PRO A 9 -1.68 -11.67 16.42
C PRO A 9 -2.51 -10.60 15.72
N VAL A 10 -3.41 -11.00 14.83
CA VAL A 10 -4.29 -10.09 14.07
C VAL A 10 -5.01 -9.12 15.01
N GLU A 11 -5.43 -9.61 16.18
CA GLU A 11 -6.04 -8.80 17.23
C GLU A 11 -5.15 -7.66 17.73
N LYS A 12 -3.87 -7.94 17.99
CA LYS A 12 -2.90 -6.93 18.42
C LYS A 12 -2.71 -5.86 17.36
N THR A 13 -2.61 -6.27 16.09
CA THR A 13 -2.47 -5.35 14.96
C THR A 13 -3.73 -4.52 14.75
N CYS A 14 -4.91 -5.13 14.85
CA CYS A 14 -6.19 -4.42 14.75
C CYS A 14 -6.35 -3.38 15.87
N ASN A 15 -5.93 -3.71 17.10
CA ASN A 15 -5.97 -2.80 18.24
C ASN A 15 -5.00 -1.60 18.04
N ILE A 16 -3.79 -1.85 17.57
CA ILE A 16 -2.81 -0.78 17.28
C ILE A 16 -3.33 0.17 16.19
N LEU A 17 -3.93 -0.39 15.14
CA LEU A 17 -4.47 0.37 14.02
C LEU A 17 -5.88 0.93 14.26
N ASN A 18 -6.47 0.65 15.43
CA ASN A 18 -7.83 1.01 15.81
C ASN A 18 -8.89 0.61 14.75
N VAL A 19 -8.79 -0.60 14.23
CA VAL A 19 -9.74 -1.19 13.27
C VAL A 19 -10.41 -2.44 13.84
N SER A 20 -11.59 -2.77 13.36
CA SER A 20 -12.23 -4.04 13.72
C SER A 20 -11.57 -5.22 13.00
N ARG A 21 -11.63 -6.41 13.61
CA ARG A 21 -11.17 -7.65 12.97
C ARG A 21 -11.92 -7.94 11.66
N SER A 22 -13.23 -7.66 11.63
CA SER A 22 -14.03 -7.81 10.40
C SER A 22 -13.53 -6.85 9.32
N GLY A 23 -13.29 -5.58 9.66
CA GLY A 23 -12.74 -4.60 8.72
C GLY A 23 -11.38 -4.99 8.17
N TYR A 24 -10.51 -5.60 8.99
CA TYR A 24 -9.23 -6.16 8.54
C TYR A 24 -9.41 -7.27 7.50
N TYR A 25 -10.27 -8.27 7.78
CA TYR A 25 -10.50 -9.36 6.83
C TYR A 25 -11.28 -8.92 5.60
N ASP A 26 -12.19 -7.96 5.73
CA ASP A 26 -12.91 -7.37 4.61
C ASP A 26 -11.93 -6.63 3.70
N TRP A 27 -11.04 -5.82 4.27
CA TRP A 27 -9.95 -5.19 3.53
C TRP A 27 -9.05 -6.21 2.83
N LEU A 28 -8.67 -7.28 3.52
CA LEU A 28 -7.84 -8.35 2.95
C LEU A 28 -8.53 -9.08 1.78
N LYS A 29 -9.86 -9.19 1.82
CA LYS A 29 -10.69 -9.84 0.78
C LYS A 29 -11.14 -8.89 -0.33
N ARG A 30 -10.90 -7.59 -0.23
CA ARG A 30 -11.34 -6.63 -1.26
C ARG A 30 -10.68 -6.98 -2.59
N GLU A 31 -11.50 -7.20 -3.59
CA GLU A 31 -11.04 -7.44 -4.95
C GLU A 31 -10.58 -6.12 -5.57
N ASP A 32 -9.34 -6.11 -6.02
CA ASP A 32 -8.69 -4.95 -6.63
C ASP A 32 -9.14 -4.80 -8.08
N ARG A 33 -9.89 -3.74 -8.39
CA ARG A 33 -10.24 -3.45 -9.80
C ARG A 33 -9.95 -2.04 -10.25
N GLU A 34 -10.52 -1.03 -9.61
CA GLU A 34 -10.38 0.34 -10.13
C GLU A 34 -9.24 1.12 -9.46
N ARG A 35 -9.17 1.08 -8.12
CA ARG A 35 -8.10 1.78 -7.39
C ARG A 35 -6.72 1.22 -7.72
N THR A 36 -6.59 -0.08 -7.87
CA THR A 36 -5.29 -0.71 -8.14
C THR A 36 -4.79 -0.46 -9.55
N LYS A 37 -5.68 -0.46 -10.56
CA LYS A 37 -5.29 0.00 -11.90
C LYS A 37 -4.85 1.46 -11.90
N SER A 38 -5.60 2.32 -11.21
CA SER A 38 -5.24 3.72 -11.07
C SER A 38 -3.89 3.90 -10.36
N ASN A 39 -3.64 3.17 -9.29
CA ASN A 39 -2.35 3.18 -8.58
C ASN A 39 -1.21 2.65 -9.46
N GLN A 40 -1.41 1.55 -10.20
CA GLN A 40 -0.41 1.02 -11.12
C GLN A 40 -0.02 2.03 -12.20
N GLU A 41 -0.99 2.79 -12.71
CA GLU A 41 -0.72 3.84 -13.69
C GLU A 41 0.04 5.02 -13.07
N LEU A 42 -0.34 5.42 -11.84
CA LEU A 42 0.39 6.42 -11.08
C LEU A 42 1.83 5.98 -10.78
N ASP A 43 2.03 4.72 -10.36
CA ASP A 43 3.34 4.15 -10.06
C ASP A 43 4.25 4.18 -11.29
N LYS A 44 3.74 3.79 -12.47
CA LYS A 44 4.49 3.89 -13.73
C LYS A 44 4.92 5.33 -14.01
N ARG A 45 4.00 6.29 -13.83
CA ARG A 45 4.29 7.71 -14.05
C ARG A 45 5.33 8.24 -13.08
N ILE A 46 5.25 7.86 -11.81
CA ILE A 46 6.22 8.24 -10.78
C ILE A 46 7.59 7.64 -11.12
N SER A 47 7.67 6.36 -11.47
CA SER A 47 8.92 5.70 -11.85
C SER A 47 9.56 6.34 -13.08
N PHE A 48 8.76 6.64 -14.12
CA PHE A 48 9.25 7.33 -15.31
C PHE A 48 9.87 8.70 -14.98
N LEU A 49 9.16 9.52 -14.19
CA LEU A 49 9.65 10.84 -13.78
C LEU A 49 10.87 10.74 -12.85
N PHE A 50 10.94 9.69 -12.04
CA PHE A 50 12.08 9.43 -11.17
C PHE A 50 13.33 9.10 -11.98
N GLU A 51 13.20 8.21 -12.97
CA GLU A 51 14.29 7.84 -13.88
C GLU A 51 14.73 9.00 -14.76
N GLU A 52 13.79 9.80 -15.29
CA GLU A 52 14.08 11.01 -16.08
C GLU A 52 14.95 12.01 -15.28
N GLN A 53 14.73 12.12 -13.97
CA GLN A 53 15.52 12.99 -13.09
C GLN A 53 16.77 12.32 -12.51
N GLU A 54 17.25 11.21 -13.09
CA GLU A 54 18.40 10.43 -12.59
C GLU A 54 18.26 10.02 -11.12
N GLY A 55 17.03 9.75 -10.67
CA GLY A 55 16.72 9.39 -9.29
C GLY A 55 16.85 10.54 -8.28
N ARG A 56 16.97 11.80 -8.75
CA ARG A 56 17.03 12.99 -7.89
C ARG A 56 15.66 13.43 -7.37
N SER A 57 14.59 12.91 -7.97
CA SER A 57 13.21 13.22 -7.57
C SER A 57 12.84 12.43 -6.31
N GLY A 58 13.22 12.96 -5.14
CA GLY A 58 12.87 12.42 -3.84
C GLY A 58 12.02 13.41 -3.02
N TYR A 59 12.06 13.26 -1.69
CA TYR A 59 11.35 14.07 -0.68
C TYR A 59 11.59 15.61 -0.74
N LEU A 60 12.47 16.11 -1.61
CA LEU A 60 12.75 17.54 -1.81
C LEU A 60 12.71 17.81 -3.32
N ARG A 61 11.80 18.64 -3.84
CA ARG A 61 11.89 20.11 -3.83
C ARG A 61 10.49 20.74 -3.87
N ILE A 62 10.08 21.31 -2.74
CA ILE A 62 9.20 22.49 -2.72
C ILE A 62 10.09 23.72 -2.96
N HIS A 63 9.76 24.54 -3.96
CA HIS A 63 10.24 25.92 -4.07
C HIS A 63 9.03 26.81 -4.29
#